data_AF-A0A9W6XIA9-F1
#
_entry.id   AF-A0A9W6XIA9-F1
#
_cell.length_a   1.000
_cell.length_b   1.000
_cell.length_c   1.000
_cell.angle_alpha   90.00
_cell.angle_beta   90.00
_cell.angle_gamma   90.00
#
_symmetry.space_group_name_H-M   'P 1'
#
loop_
_entity.id
_entity.type
_entity.pdbx_description
1 polymer ?
#
loop_
_entity_poly.entity_id
_entity_poly.type
_entity_poly.pdbx_seq_one_letter_code
_entity_poly.pdbx_strand_id
1 'polypeptide(L)'
;MSSIVSISSKDLVPNGFNNQYKYSFPASATFKDVEVAVQSISMYNSQFNIDSVAYGNNTFKIEVPTAATVLVISITLKDSIYSYTDINRMIQTALISAGAYLIDSNGNNVFFIQLIENSTYYAAQVDVNPTPTAIGAYTMPPTGVCSSGGSGLPTRARVPRLIIDNSKFGEVIGYSSGQYPSSSSTVAASCLSYLSPQVDPVRLCSPMQSH
;
A
#
# COMPACT_ATOMS: atom_id res chain seq x y z
N MET A 1 -30.39 -1.86 34.19
CA MET A 1 -30.96 -1.56 32.86
C MET A 1 -29.89 -0.75 32.13
N SER A 2 -29.25 -1.31 31.10
CA SER A 2 -28.23 -0.60 30.31
C SER A 2 -28.91 0.09 29.12
N SER A 3 -28.48 1.30 28.80
CA SER A 3 -28.94 2.04 27.63
C SER A 3 -27.73 2.43 26.79
N ILE A 4 -27.80 2.20 25.49
CA ILE A 4 -26.72 2.54 24.56
C ILE A 4 -26.95 3.97 24.09
N VAL A 5 -25.94 4.82 24.32
CA VAL A 5 -25.88 6.17 23.76
C VAL A 5 -24.97 6.12 22.54
N SER A 6 -25.51 6.45 21.36
CA SER A 6 -24.73 6.58 20.13
C SER A 6 -24.29 8.03 19.94
N ILE A 7 -22.98 8.24 19.83
CA ILE A 7 -22.37 9.54 19.57
C ILE A 7 -21.83 9.49 18.13
N SER A 8 -22.20 10.48 17.32
CA SER A 8 -21.85 10.54 15.90
C SER A 8 -21.45 11.96 15.48
N SER A 9 -21.24 12.19 14.18
CA SER A 9 -20.99 13.53 13.63
C SER A 9 -22.08 14.56 13.96
N LYS A 10 -23.29 14.11 14.32
CA LYS A 10 -24.38 14.99 14.78
C LYS A 10 -24.13 15.61 16.15
N ASP A 11 -23.32 14.96 16.97
CA ASP A 11 -22.97 15.40 18.32
C ASP A 11 -21.66 16.20 18.34
N LEU A 12 -21.05 16.44 17.17
CA LEU A 12 -19.82 17.20 17.05
C LEU A 12 -20.05 18.64 17.49
N VAL A 13 -19.23 19.10 18.44
CA VAL A 13 -19.22 20.50 18.86
C VAL A 13 -18.56 21.32 17.75
N PRO A 14 -19.25 22.29 17.14
CA PRO A 14 -18.70 23.10 16.07
C PRO A 14 -17.71 24.13 16.63
N ASN A 15 -16.49 23.69 16.90
CA ASN A 15 -15.40 24.51 17.44
C ASN A 15 -14.25 24.70 16.44
N GLY A 16 -14.40 24.21 15.20
CA GLY A 16 -13.38 24.28 14.15
C GLY A 16 -12.25 23.25 14.26
N PHE A 17 -12.19 22.47 15.35
CA PHE A 17 -11.14 21.48 15.61
C PHE A 17 -11.65 20.02 15.58
N ASN A 18 -12.97 19.82 15.47
CA ASN A 18 -13.62 18.51 15.38
C ASN A 18 -13.17 17.49 16.45
N ASN A 19 -12.82 17.98 17.65
CA ASN A 19 -12.18 17.22 18.72
C ASN A 19 -13.08 17.00 19.95
N GLN A 20 -14.32 17.51 19.93
CA GLN A 20 -15.27 17.41 21.02
C GLN A 20 -16.62 16.94 20.49
N TYR A 21 -17.19 15.95 21.16
CA TYR A 21 -18.55 15.48 20.91
C TYR A 21 -19.37 15.63 22.19
N LYS A 22 -20.59 16.14 22.07
CA LYS A 22 -21.50 16.39 23.19
C LYS A 22 -22.87 15.81 22.88
N TYR A 23 -23.21 14.71 23.55
CA TYR A 23 -24.57 14.18 23.56
C TYR A 23 -25.42 14.94 24.58
N SER A 24 -26.54 15.50 24.14
CA SER A 24 -27.50 16.17 25.01
C SER A 24 -28.71 15.29 25.24
N PHE A 25 -29.00 14.96 26.50
CA PHE A 25 -30.15 14.12 26.84
C PHE A 25 -31.47 14.86 26.52
N PRO A 26 -32.48 14.16 25.97
CA PRO A 26 -33.74 14.76 25.57
C PRO A 26 -34.61 15.24 26.75
N ALA A 27 -34.30 14.79 27.97
CA ALA A 27 -34.96 15.21 29.20
C ALA A 27 -33.94 15.32 30.35
N SER A 28 -34.31 15.98 31.43
CA SER A 28 -33.53 16.01 32.67
C SER A 28 -33.26 14.58 33.15
N ALA A 29 -32.00 14.20 33.24
CA ALA A 29 -31.56 12.90 33.73
C ALA A 29 -30.87 13.08 35.09
N THR A 30 -31.20 12.21 36.05
CA THR A 30 -30.51 12.13 37.34
C THR A 30 -29.61 10.91 37.35
N PHE A 31 -28.32 11.13 37.56
CA PHE A 31 -27.30 10.09 37.62
C PHE A 31 -26.92 9.87 39.09
N LYS A 32 -27.53 8.87 39.73
CA LYS A 32 -27.16 8.44 41.08
C LYS A 32 -26.82 6.95 41.03
N ASP A 33 -25.63 6.60 41.53
CA ASP A 33 -25.12 5.22 41.56
C ASP A 33 -25.09 4.56 40.15
N VAL A 34 -24.71 5.32 39.12
CA VAL A 34 -24.58 4.83 37.73
C VAL A 34 -23.13 4.87 37.26
N GLU A 35 -22.76 3.88 36.45
CA GLU A 35 -21.45 3.79 35.80
C GLU A 35 -21.59 3.95 34.28
N VAL A 36 -20.63 4.62 33.66
CA VAL A 36 -20.55 4.78 32.21
C VAL A 36 -19.35 3.99 31.72
N ALA A 37 -19.57 3.05 30.81
CA ALA A 37 -18.53 2.27 30.17
C ALA A 37 -18.53 2.52 28.66
N VAL A 38 -17.34 2.55 28.06
CA VAL A 38 -17.17 2.67 26.61
C VAL A 38 -17.35 1.30 25.99
N GLN A 39 -18.37 1.14 25.14
CA GLN A 39 -18.62 -0.12 24.43
C GLN A 39 -17.70 -0.29 23.21
N SER A 40 -17.54 0.76 22.40
CA SER A 40 -16.71 0.76 21.20
C SER A 40 -16.41 2.19 20.75
N ILE A 41 -15.21 2.43 20.23
CA ILE A 41 -14.84 3.67 19.56
C ILE A 41 -14.34 3.33 18.16
N SER A 42 -14.92 3.98 17.15
CA SER A 42 -14.42 3.92 15.77
C SER A 42 -14.05 5.34 15.35
N MET A 43 -12.75 5.57 15.13
CA MET A 43 -12.22 6.85 14.67
C MET A 43 -11.51 6.64 13.35
N TYR A 44 -11.68 7.58 12.42
CA TYR A 44 -10.84 7.62 11.23
C TYR A 44 -9.39 7.89 11.64
N ASN A 45 -8.46 7.14 11.08
CA ASN A 45 -7.05 7.38 11.28
C ASN A 45 -6.67 8.70 10.59
N SER A 46 -6.41 9.75 11.38
CA SER A 46 -5.98 11.06 10.88
C SER A 46 -4.46 11.20 10.78
N GLN A 47 -3.71 10.13 11.05
CA GLN A 47 -2.26 10.11 10.95
C GLN A 47 -1.85 9.49 9.62
N PHE A 48 -0.95 10.16 8.90
CA PHE A 48 -0.39 9.64 7.67
C PHE A 48 0.29 8.30 7.95
N ASN A 49 0.00 7.27 7.14
CA ASN A 49 0.71 5.99 7.26
C ASN A 49 2.07 6.05 6.55
N ILE A 50 2.27 7.01 5.65
CA ILE A 50 3.55 7.35 5.04
C ILE A 50 3.91 8.79 5.41
N ASP A 51 5.01 8.97 6.15
CA ASP A 51 5.53 10.28 6.54
C ASP A 51 7.05 10.25 6.57
N SER A 52 7.66 11.06 5.72
CA SER A 52 9.11 11.15 5.54
C SER A 52 9.86 11.66 6.76
N VAL A 53 9.22 12.47 7.62
CA VAL A 53 9.84 13.11 8.78
C VAL A 53 9.56 12.31 10.05
N ALA A 54 8.30 11.93 10.26
CA ALA A 54 7.88 11.22 11.47
C ALA A 54 8.31 9.74 11.46
N TYR A 55 8.32 9.10 10.29
CA TYR A 55 8.55 7.66 10.18
C TYR A 55 9.69 7.29 9.22
N GLY A 56 10.06 8.19 8.30
CA GLY A 56 11.10 7.93 7.30
C GLY A 56 10.77 6.72 6.41
N ASN A 57 9.49 6.42 6.21
CA ASN A 57 8.99 5.19 5.59
C ASN A 57 8.50 5.41 4.15
N ASN A 58 9.07 6.37 3.42
CA ASN A 58 8.53 6.84 2.14
C ASN A 58 9.30 6.35 0.91
N THR A 59 10.29 5.48 1.06
CA THR A 59 11.17 5.05 -0.05
C THR A 59 11.23 3.53 -0.20
N PHE A 60 11.28 3.09 -1.44
CA PHE A 60 11.56 1.70 -1.83
C PHE A 60 12.01 1.64 -3.28
N LYS A 61 12.35 0.45 -3.78
CA LYS A 61 12.89 0.27 -5.12
C LYS A 61 12.22 -0.87 -5.86
N ILE A 62 12.17 -0.77 -7.19
CA ILE A 62 11.76 -1.84 -8.10
C ILE A 62 12.92 -2.14 -9.03
N GLU A 63 13.33 -3.40 -9.10
CA GLU A 63 14.25 -3.87 -10.12
C GLU A 63 13.47 -4.43 -11.30
N VAL A 64 13.74 -3.91 -12.50
CA VAL A 64 13.14 -4.37 -13.75
C VAL A 64 14.22 -4.98 -14.66
N PRO A 65 13.96 -6.16 -15.26
CA PRO A 65 14.84 -6.71 -16.27
C PRO A 65 14.89 -5.83 -17.51
N THR A 66 16.09 -5.59 -18.03
CA THR A 66 16.35 -4.97 -19.34
C THR A 66 17.20 -5.93 -20.17
N ALA A 67 17.69 -5.53 -21.35
CA ALA A 67 18.45 -6.40 -22.27
C ALA A 67 19.40 -7.41 -21.62
N ALA A 68 20.64 -7.04 -21.33
CA ALA A 68 21.61 -7.93 -20.68
C ALA A 68 21.73 -7.68 -19.17
N THR A 69 21.05 -6.65 -18.66
CA THR A 69 21.20 -6.14 -17.29
C THR A 69 19.84 -5.97 -16.61
N VAL A 70 19.85 -5.31 -15.45
CA VAL A 70 18.65 -4.89 -14.73
C VAL A 70 18.72 -3.38 -14.51
N LEU A 71 17.57 -2.73 -14.47
CA LEU A 71 17.43 -1.34 -14.05
C LEU A 71 16.78 -1.30 -12.67
N VAL A 72 17.34 -0.53 -11.74
CA VAL A 72 16.75 -0.28 -10.43
C VAL A 72 16.10 1.10 -10.43
N ILE A 73 14.80 1.14 -10.17
CA ILE A 73 13.98 2.34 -10.13
C ILE A 73 13.66 2.64 -8.66
N SER A 74 14.16 3.77 -8.17
CA SER A 74 13.84 4.26 -6.82
C SER A 74 12.51 5.00 -6.84
N ILE A 75 11.63 4.68 -5.89
CA ILE A 75 10.32 5.28 -5.73
C ILE A 75 10.29 5.99 -4.38
N THR A 76 9.90 7.27 -4.41
CA THR A 76 9.68 8.08 -3.22
C THR A 76 8.22 8.51 -3.18
N LEU A 77 7.49 8.04 -2.17
CA LEU A 77 6.13 8.43 -1.87
C LEU A 77 6.13 9.82 -1.20
N LYS A 78 5.11 10.63 -1.51
CA LYS A 78 4.85 11.88 -0.77
C LYS A 78 4.13 11.56 0.53
N ASP A 79 4.24 12.43 1.53
CA ASP A 79 3.59 12.20 2.83
C ASP A 79 2.07 12.22 2.68
N SER A 80 1.41 11.10 3.01
CA SER A 80 -0.03 10.93 2.87
C SER A 80 -0.54 9.62 3.47
N ILE A 81 -1.84 9.37 3.34
CA ILE A 81 -2.46 8.08 3.58
C ILE A 81 -2.51 7.31 2.25
N TYR A 82 -1.85 6.16 2.20
CA TYR A 82 -1.85 5.28 1.03
C TYR A 82 -2.54 3.96 1.33
N SER A 83 -3.39 3.51 0.42
CA SER A 83 -3.81 2.11 0.32
C SER A 83 -2.83 1.31 -0.56
N TYR A 84 -2.94 -0.03 -0.56
CA TYR A 84 -2.19 -0.87 -1.51
C TYR A 84 -2.45 -0.48 -2.96
N THR A 85 -3.69 -0.11 -3.29
CA THR A 85 -4.05 0.38 -4.62
C THR A 85 -3.30 1.66 -4.99
N ASP A 86 -3.12 2.58 -4.04
CA ASP A 86 -2.40 3.83 -4.28
C ASP A 86 -0.89 3.58 -4.42
N ILE A 87 -0.32 2.71 -3.60
CA ILE A 87 1.09 2.29 -3.73
C ILE A 87 1.31 1.65 -5.10
N ASN A 88 0.42 0.75 -5.54
CA ASN A 88 0.51 0.11 -6.85
C ASN A 88 0.42 1.13 -8.00
N ARG A 89 -0.45 2.15 -7.88
CA ARG A 89 -0.52 3.26 -8.85
C ARG A 89 0.79 4.05 -8.92
N MET A 90 1.45 4.27 -7.78
CA MET A 90 2.74 4.96 -7.73
C MET A 90 3.85 4.12 -8.38
N ILE A 91 3.84 2.80 -8.18
CA ILE A 91 4.73 1.86 -8.89
C ILE A 91 4.51 1.99 -10.40
N GLN A 92 3.27 1.89 -10.86
CA GLN A 92 2.94 2.01 -12.27
C GLN A 92 3.37 3.35 -12.86
N THR A 93 3.19 4.45 -12.14
CA THR A 93 3.63 5.78 -12.56
C THR A 93 5.15 5.86 -12.72
N ALA A 94 5.90 5.28 -11.77
CA ALA A 94 7.36 5.22 -11.85
C ALA A 94 7.83 4.35 -13.02
N LEU A 95 7.17 3.21 -13.26
CA LEU A 95 7.46 2.32 -14.39
C LEU A 95 7.14 2.97 -15.74
N ILE A 96 6.05 3.73 -15.84
CA ILE A 96 5.71 4.51 -17.04
C ILE A 96 6.81 5.55 -17.31
N SER A 97 7.22 6.29 -16.28
CA SER A 97 8.27 7.32 -16.38
C SER A 97 9.61 6.72 -16.84
N ALA A 98 9.95 5.51 -16.36
CA ALA A 98 11.15 4.78 -16.79
C ALA A 98 11.00 4.10 -18.17
N GLY A 99 9.78 3.98 -18.71
CA GLY A 99 9.45 3.19 -19.90
C GLY A 99 9.65 1.69 -19.71
N ALA A 100 9.43 1.19 -18.48
CA ALA A 100 9.55 -0.21 -18.09
C ALA A 100 8.19 -0.92 -18.07
N TYR A 101 7.46 -0.81 -19.18
CA TYR A 101 6.14 -1.41 -19.40
C TYR A 101 5.96 -1.77 -20.87
N LEU A 102 4.91 -2.54 -21.17
CA LEU A 102 4.49 -2.84 -22.53
C LEU A 102 3.04 -2.41 -22.75
N ILE A 103 2.60 -2.32 -23.99
CA ILE A 103 1.23 -1.91 -24.34
C ILE A 103 0.53 -3.08 -25.04
N ASP A 104 -0.65 -3.47 -24.56
CA ASP A 104 -1.46 -4.53 -25.16
C ASP A 104 -2.16 -4.08 -26.46
N SER A 105 -2.83 -5.01 -27.15
CA SER A 105 -3.56 -4.70 -28.39
C SER A 105 -4.76 -3.76 -28.20
N ASN A 106 -5.20 -3.55 -26.96
CA ASN A 106 -6.29 -2.62 -26.62
C ASN A 106 -5.75 -1.23 -26.23
N GLY A 107 -4.42 -1.04 -26.20
CA GLY A 107 -3.78 0.20 -25.79
C GLY A 107 -3.57 0.34 -24.28
N ASN A 108 -3.77 -0.72 -23.49
CA ASN A 108 -3.54 -0.70 -22.05
C ASN A 108 -2.07 -0.97 -21.71
N ASN A 109 -1.58 -0.27 -20.69
CA ASN A 109 -0.24 -0.50 -20.15
C ASN A 109 -0.22 -1.79 -19.31
N VAL A 110 0.68 -2.69 -19.66
CA VAL A 110 0.93 -3.97 -19.01
C VAL A 110 2.18 -3.87 -18.15
N PHE A 111 2.00 -4.16 -16.85
CA PHE A 111 3.06 -4.19 -15.86
C PHE A 111 3.31 -5.62 -15.40
N PHE A 112 4.57 -5.95 -15.15
CA PHE A 112 5.00 -7.31 -14.78
C PHE A 112 5.21 -7.50 -13.27
N ILE A 113 4.77 -6.51 -12.48
CA ILE A 113 4.79 -6.53 -11.02
C ILE A 113 3.56 -5.82 -10.50
N GLN A 114 2.94 -6.38 -9.47
CA GLN A 114 1.84 -5.77 -8.75
C GLN A 114 1.94 -6.08 -7.26
N LEU A 115 1.54 -5.10 -6.44
CA LEU A 115 1.35 -5.28 -5.01
C LEU A 115 -0.15 -5.28 -4.74
N ILE A 116 -0.64 -6.37 -4.15
CA ILE A 116 -2.05 -6.56 -3.84
C ILE A 116 -2.24 -6.92 -2.36
N GLU A 117 -3.41 -6.61 -1.83
CA GLU A 117 -3.83 -7.10 -0.53
C GLU A 117 -4.37 -8.53 -0.64
N ASN A 118 -4.02 -9.38 0.33
CA ASN A 118 -4.57 -10.73 0.44
C ASN A 118 -5.40 -10.82 1.73
N SER A 119 -6.72 -10.67 1.58
CA SER A 119 -7.68 -10.70 2.69
C SER A 119 -7.79 -12.05 3.38
N THR A 120 -7.40 -13.14 2.72
CA THR A 120 -7.42 -14.50 3.32
C THR A 120 -6.32 -14.65 4.36
N TYR A 121 -5.15 -14.08 4.09
CA TYR A 121 -3.98 -14.16 4.96
C TYR A 121 -3.71 -12.89 5.76
N TYR A 122 -4.57 -11.86 5.63
CA TYR A 122 -4.37 -10.53 6.24
C TYR A 122 -2.96 -9.98 5.99
N ALA A 123 -2.48 -10.16 4.76
CA ALA A 123 -1.10 -9.94 4.35
C ALA A 123 -1.04 -9.21 3.00
N ALA A 124 0.10 -8.61 2.70
CA ALA A 124 0.38 -8.15 1.35
C ALA A 124 0.90 -9.30 0.49
N GLN A 125 0.63 -9.24 -0.81
CA GLN A 125 1.15 -10.18 -1.78
C GLN A 125 1.77 -9.41 -2.94
N VAL A 126 3.00 -9.77 -3.28
CA VAL A 126 3.67 -9.29 -4.48
C VAL A 126 3.54 -10.37 -5.53
N ASP A 127 2.85 -10.06 -6.62
CA ASP A 127 2.82 -10.92 -7.79
C ASP A 127 3.75 -10.36 -8.86
N VAL A 128 4.53 -11.25 -9.44
CA VAL A 128 5.44 -10.92 -10.53
C VAL A 128 5.27 -11.89 -11.68
N ASN A 129 5.33 -11.36 -12.89
CA ASN A 129 5.28 -12.12 -14.13
C ASN A 129 6.60 -11.93 -14.88
N PRO A 130 7.04 -12.92 -15.67
CA PRO A 130 8.28 -12.78 -16.42
C PRO A 130 8.10 -11.73 -17.52
N THR A 131 9.01 -10.77 -17.58
CA THR A 131 9.10 -9.83 -18.70
C THR A 131 9.48 -10.61 -19.97
N PRO A 132 8.73 -10.46 -21.07
CA PRO A 132 8.95 -11.24 -22.28
C PRO A 132 10.26 -10.84 -22.97
N THR A 133 10.90 -11.81 -23.62
CA THR A 133 12.15 -11.58 -24.39
C THR A 133 11.91 -11.13 -25.81
N ALA A 134 10.68 -11.27 -26.30
CA ALA A 134 10.24 -10.84 -27.62
C ALA A 134 8.92 -10.09 -27.49
N ILE A 135 8.71 -9.12 -28.37
CA ILE A 135 7.57 -8.20 -28.28
C ILE A 135 6.22 -8.92 -28.41
N GLY A 136 6.15 -10.02 -29.18
CA GLY A 136 4.94 -10.80 -29.36
C GLY A 136 3.77 -9.95 -29.88
N ALA A 137 2.63 -10.00 -29.18
CA ALA A 137 1.43 -9.23 -29.47
C ALA A 137 1.40 -7.83 -28.82
N TYR A 138 2.46 -7.46 -28.09
CA TYR A 138 2.55 -6.16 -27.45
C TYR A 138 3.15 -5.11 -28.39
N THR A 139 3.09 -3.86 -27.98
CA THR A 139 3.83 -2.76 -28.59
C THR A 139 4.77 -2.12 -27.57
N MET A 140 5.88 -1.57 -28.07
CA MET A 140 6.87 -0.91 -27.22
C MET A 140 6.38 0.49 -26.82
N PRO A 141 6.71 0.95 -25.61
CA PRO A 141 6.46 2.34 -25.22
C PRO A 141 7.26 3.30 -26.12
N PRO A 142 6.77 4.55 -26.28
CA PRO A 142 7.42 5.53 -27.15
C PRO A 142 8.82 5.95 -26.67
N THR A 143 9.07 5.90 -25.37
CA THR A 143 10.34 6.28 -24.74
C THR A 143 10.69 5.36 -23.56
N GLY A 144 11.94 5.44 -23.09
CA GLY A 144 12.43 4.71 -21.91
C GLY A 144 12.96 3.32 -22.23
N VAL A 145 13.15 2.49 -21.21
CA VAL A 145 14.03 1.30 -21.32
C VAL A 145 13.54 0.24 -22.29
N CYS A 146 12.24 -0.01 -22.38
CA CYS A 146 11.67 -1.01 -23.28
C CYS A 146 11.34 -0.45 -24.67
N SER A 147 11.67 0.82 -24.96
CA SER A 147 11.46 1.44 -26.28
C SER A 147 12.50 1.02 -27.32
N SER A 148 12.22 1.26 -28.60
CA SER A 148 13.16 0.96 -29.70
C SER A 148 14.47 1.77 -29.63
N GLY A 149 14.48 2.92 -28.94
CA GLY A 149 15.68 3.72 -28.69
C GLY A 149 16.29 3.48 -27.30
N GLY A 150 15.69 2.62 -26.49
CA GLY A 150 16.14 2.28 -25.15
C GLY A 150 17.08 1.08 -25.12
N SER A 151 17.19 0.45 -23.95
CA SER A 151 17.94 -0.80 -23.80
C SER A 151 17.25 -2.00 -24.47
N GLY A 152 15.94 -1.92 -24.74
CA GLY A 152 15.15 -2.99 -25.33
C GLY A 152 14.68 -4.04 -24.31
N LEU A 153 14.01 -5.06 -24.83
CA LEU A 153 13.51 -6.19 -24.03
C LEU A 153 14.65 -7.05 -23.47
N PRO A 154 14.43 -7.77 -22.36
CA PRO A 154 15.40 -8.70 -21.81
C PRO A 154 15.83 -9.79 -22.79
N THR A 155 17.11 -10.15 -22.75
CA THR A 155 17.66 -11.28 -23.53
C THR A 155 17.26 -12.64 -22.95
N ARG A 156 16.84 -12.67 -21.67
CA ARG A 156 16.33 -13.84 -20.97
C ARG A 156 15.10 -13.46 -20.16
N ALA A 157 14.09 -14.32 -20.17
CA ALA A 157 12.88 -14.11 -19.38
C ALA A 157 13.25 -14.04 -17.91
N ARG A 158 12.91 -12.93 -17.26
CA ARG A 158 13.16 -12.69 -15.84
C ARG A 158 11.97 -11.94 -15.26
N VAL A 159 11.68 -12.19 -13.99
CA VAL A 159 10.68 -11.42 -13.25
C VAL A 159 11.28 -10.13 -12.68
N PRO A 160 10.52 -9.04 -12.60
CA PRO A 160 10.86 -7.90 -11.75
C PRO A 160 10.94 -8.29 -10.27
N ARG A 161 11.60 -7.45 -9.47
CA ARG A 161 11.73 -7.67 -8.02
C ARG A 161 11.41 -6.40 -7.25
N LEU A 162 10.60 -6.53 -6.21
CA LEU A 162 10.45 -5.50 -5.19
C LEU A 162 11.69 -5.51 -4.31
N ILE A 163 12.33 -4.35 -4.13
CA ILE A 163 13.48 -4.17 -3.26
C ILE A 163 13.06 -3.28 -2.08
N ILE A 164 13.15 -3.86 -0.88
CA ILE A 164 12.93 -3.17 0.38
C ILE A 164 14.31 -2.87 0.98
N ASP A 165 14.84 -1.69 0.70
CA ASP A 165 16.06 -1.16 1.30
C ASP A 165 15.79 -0.25 2.50
N ASN A 166 14.55 0.24 2.61
CA ASN A 166 14.03 0.94 3.76
C ASN A 166 13.18 0.00 4.64
N SER A 167 13.72 -0.43 5.77
CA SER A 167 13.01 -1.32 6.70
C SER A 167 11.71 -0.71 7.24
N LYS A 168 11.63 0.62 7.36
CA LYS A 168 10.43 1.33 7.83
C LYS A 168 9.29 1.30 6.82
N PHE A 169 9.60 1.38 5.53
CA PHE A 169 8.59 1.11 4.51
C PHE A 169 8.21 -0.38 4.48
N GLY A 170 9.18 -1.28 4.68
CA GLY A 170 8.92 -2.71 4.82
C GLY A 170 7.89 -3.05 5.91
N GLU A 171 8.01 -2.43 7.08
CA GLU A 171 7.04 -2.55 8.19
C GLU A 171 5.61 -2.12 7.77
N VAL A 172 5.48 -1.11 6.91
CA VAL A 172 4.18 -0.66 6.40
C VAL A 172 3.50 -1.75 5.57
N ILE A 173 4.22 -2.32 4.61
CA ILE A 173 3.66 -3.31 3.68
C ILE A 173 3.82 -4.77 4.14
N GLY A 174 4.42 -5.04 5.30
CA GLY A 174 4.54 -6.38 5.90
C GLY A 174 5.77 -7.21 5.47
N TYR A 175 6.81 -6.59 4.92
CA TYR A 175 8.03 -7.27 4.47
C TYR A 175 9.27 -6.79 5.23
N SER A 176 10.25 -7.67 5.51
CA SER A 176 11.55 -7.20 5.99
C SER A 176 12.42 -6.70 4.82
N SER A 177 13.54 -6.05 5.12
CA SER A 177 14.49 -5.62 4.11
C SER A 177 15.01 -6.79 3.26
N GLY A 178 14.98 -6.64 1.95
CA GLY A 178 15.35 -7.70 1.03
C GLY A 178 14.80 -7.51 -0.37
N GLN A 179 14.94 -8.56 -1.18
CA GLN A 179 14.41 -8.62 -2.54
C GLN A 179 13.28 -9.64 -2.59
N TYR A 180 12.20 -9.31 -3.27
CA TYR A 180 11.01 -10.15 -3.39
C TYR A 180 10.61 -10.24 -4.87
N PRO A 181 10.76 -11.41 -5.51
CA PRO A 181 11.34 -12.66 -4.99
C PRO A 181 12.82 -12.57 -4.58
N SER A 182 13.24 -13.40 -3.62
CA SER A 182 14.60 -13.40 -3.06
C SER A 182 15.68 -13.88 -4.02
N SER A 183 15.28 -14.64 -5.03
CA SER A 183 16.14 -15.05 -6.14
C SER A 183 15.51 -14.63 -7.46
N SER A 184 16.36 -14.36 -8.47
CA SER A 184 15.87 -14.06 -9.81
C SER A 184 15.18 -15.29 -10.39
N SER A 185 13.91 -15.17 -10.74
CA SER A 185 13.10 -16.23 -11.36
C SER A 185 12.85 -15.91 -12.84
N THR A 186 12.63 -16.95 -13.64
CA THR A 186 12.22 -16.86 -15.06
C THR A 186 10.73 -17.16 -15.25
N VAL A 187 10.02 -17.53 -14.17
CA VAL A 187 8.59 -17.86 -14.15
C VAL A 187 7.85 -16.98 -13.17
N ALA A 188 6.54 -16.85 -13.36
CA ALA A 188 5.69 -16.05 -12.47
C ALA A 188 5.77 -16.56 -11.03
N ALA A 189 5.74 -15.64 -10.08
CA ALA A 189 5.85 -15.94 -8.66
C ALA A 189 4.98 -14.99 -7.84
N SER A 190 4.48 -15.51 -6.73
CA SER A 190 3.72 -14.76 -5.73
C SER A 190 4.46 -14.87 -4.39
N CYS A 191 4.73 -13.74 -3.76
CA CYS A 191 5.43 -13.68 -2.48
C CYS A 191 4.51 -13.04 -1.45
N LEU A 192 4.09 -13.81 -0.44
CA LEU A 192 3.31 -13.30 0.68
C LEU A 192 4.20 -12.57 1.69
N SER A 193 3.67 -11.50 2.26
CA SER A 193 4.24 -10.81 3.41
C SER A 193 4.12 -11.70 4.65
N TYR A 194 5.09 -11.61 5.56
CA TYR A 194 5.14 -12.44 6.78
C TYR A 194 5.21 -11.59 8.06
N LEU A 195 5.31 -10.27 7.93
CA LEU A 195 5.06 -9.34 9.02
C LEU A 195 3.64 -8.80 8.89
N SER A 196 3.05 -8.42 10.02
CA SER A 196 1.74 -7.76 10.05
C SER A 196 1.83 -6.39 9.38
N PRO A 197 1.13 -6.17 8.26
CA PRO A 197 1.14 -4.89 7.57
C PRO A 197 0.41 -3.81 8.39
N GLN A 198 0.75 -2.54 8.12
CA GLN A 198 0.16 -1.36 8.78
C GLN A 198 -0.64 -0.47 7.81
N VAL A 199 -0.90 -0.96 6.59
CA VAL A 199 -1.74 -0.30 5.57
C VAL A 199 -3.21 -0.60 5.86
N ASP A 200 -3.74 -0.09 6.97
CA ASP A 200 -5.18 -0.17 7.26
C ASP A 200 -5.74 1.22 7.60
N PRO A 201 -6.85 1.65 6.94
CA PRO A 201 -7.50 2.93 7.22
C PRO A 201 -8.28 2.92 8.55
N VAL A 202 -8.56 1.74 9.11
CA VAL A 202 -9.33 1.58 10.35
C VAL A 202 -8.51 0.79 11.36
N ARG A 203 -7.86 1.49 12.29
CA ARG A 203 -7.40 0.86 13.52
C ARG A 203 -8.61 0.65 14.42
N LEU A 204 -9.13 -0.57 14.48
CA LEU A 204 -10.01 -0.97 15.57
C LEU A 204 -9.17 -0.97 16.85
N CYS A 205 -9.36 0.04 17.69
CA CYS A 205 -8.82 0.02 19.04
C CYS A 205 -9.56 -1.07 19.81
N SER A 206 -8.93 -2.23 20.00
CA SER A 206 -9.45 -3.25 20.91
C SER A 206 -9.41 -2.66 22.32
N PRO A 207 -10.53 -2.62 23.07
CA PRO A 207 -10.47 -2.22 24.46
C PRO A 207 -9.53 -3.18 25.21
N MET A 208 -8.64 -2.62 26.02
CA MET A 208 -7.85 -3.39 26.99
C MET A 208 -8.81 -4.27 27.78
N GLN A 209 -8.65 -5.60 27.68
CA GLN A 209 -9.25 -6.49 28.65
C GLN A 209 -8.54 -6.26 29.98
N SER A 210 -9.18 -5.49 30.87
CA SER A 210 -8.82 -5.46 32.28
C SER A 210 -9.21 -6.81 32.89
N HIS A 211 -8.22 -7.57 33.34
CA HIS A 211 -8.40 -8.66 34.31
C HIS A 211 -8.83 -8.11 35.67
#